data_AF-A0A7X7UNS7-F1
#
_entry.id   AF-A0A7X7UNS7-F1
#
_cell.length_a   1.000
_cell.length_b   1.000
_cell.length_c   1.000
_cell.angle_alpha   90.00
_cell.angle_beta   90.00
_cell.angle_gamma   90.00
#
_symmetry.space_group_name_H-M   'P 1'
#
loop_
_entity.id
_entity.type
_entity.pdbx_description
1 polymer ?
#
loop_
_entity_poly.entity_id
_entity_poly.type
_entity_poly.pdbx_seq_one_letter_code
_entity_poly.pdbx_strand_id
1 'polypeptide(L)'
;MYCRNCGREIPTEANFCPDCGSSIAEVRTQSGNYSATATIATGAFAIVASMFLERTIALIGIPFGIFAIISGIKLLKTPLLKKALLGMTFGLLAVIFGVIFIIQWGVQIKTLNELSAKVEKNFSLVLPEREPDYALLYFDRYDDASFWANEYHFDLNDSEYEALLDQNLGWHLYENNSVAKHFSHFLGIEKGDYTCIDNNQEGLLVSDFEKREEFNYWALILDHENRILIIYEIWK
;
A
#
# COMPACT_ATOMS: atom_id res chain seq x y z
N MET A 1 -13.24 -42.35 -44.11
CA MET A 1 -13.17 -40.87 -44.35
C MET A 1 -12.68 -40.61 -45.78
N TYR A 2 -12.75 -39.41 -46.35
CA TYR A 2 -12.34 -39.17 -47.75
C TYR A 2 -11.07 -38.31 -47.88
N CYS A 3 -10.21 -38.64 -48.86
CA CYS A 3 -9.00 -37.90 -49.18
C CYS A 3 -9.35 -36.53 -49.74
N ARG A 4 -8.83 -35.45 -49.15
CA ARG A 4 -9.07 -34.08 -49.66
C ARG A 4 -8.38 -33.80 -50.99
N ASN A 5 -7.36 -34.58 -51.35
CA ASN A 5 -6.61 -34.38 -52.58
C ASN A 5 -7.23 -35.11 -53.79
N CYS A 6 -7.69 -36.35 -53.60
CA CYS A 6 -8.20 -37.17 -54.71
C CYS A 6 -9.65 -37.67 -54.53
N GLY A 7 -10.30 -37.36 -53.41
CA GLY A 7 -11.72 -37.70 -53.16
C GLY A 7 -12.00 -39.16 -52.81
N ARG A 8 -10.98 -40.02 -52.73
CA ARG A 8 -11.16 -41.46 -52.47
C ARG A 8 -11.35 -41.77 -50.99
N GLU A 9 -12.05 -42.86 -50.68
CA GLU A 9 -12.24 -43.30 -49.31
C GLU A 9 -10.94 -43.85 -48.71
N ILE A 10 -10.67 -43.47 -47.48
CA ILE A 10 -9.47 -43.77 -46.71
C ILE A 10 -9.90 -44.47 -45.41
N PRO A 11 -9.21 -45.58 -45.05
CA PRO A 11 -9.27 -46.17 -43.71
C PRO A 11 -8.96 -45.14 -42.61
N THR A 12 -9.68 -45.23 -41.49
CA THR A 12 -9.58 -44.27 -40.38
C THR A 12 -8.19 -44.17 -39.75
N GLU A 13 -7.34 -45.19 -39.92
CA GLU A 13 -6.00 -45.28 -39.31
C GLU A 13 -4.85 -45.01 -40.29
N ALA A 14 -5.13 -44.62 -41.54
CA ALA A 14 -4.09 -44.42 -42.54
C ALA A 14 -3.37 -43.06 -42.35
N ASN A 15 -2.05 -43.09 -42.26
CA ASN A 15 -1.21 -41.88 -42.20
C ASN A 15 -1.03 -41.19 -43.56
N PHE A 16 -1.21 -41.93 -44.66
CA PHE A 16 -1.09 -41.45 -46.04
C PHE A 16 -2.18 -42.07 -46.91
N CYS A 17 -2.64 -41.32 -47.92
CA CYS A 17 -3.62 -41.82 -48.87
C CYS A 17 -2.97 -42.92 -49.74
N PRO A 18 -3.49 -44.15 -49.76
CA PRO A 18 -2.88 -45.25 -50.50
C PRO A 18 -2.89 -45.03 -52.02
N ASP A 19 -3.83 -44.23 -52.55
CA ASP A 19 -3.95 -44.02 -53.99
C ASP A 19 -3.12 -42.84 -54.52
N CYS A 20 -2.90 -41.79 -53.73
CA CYS A 20 -2.20 -40.59 -54.21
C CYS A 20 -1.00 -40.17 -53.37
N GLY A 21 -0.69 -40.89 -52.30
CA GLY A 21 0.46 -40.64 -51.43
C GLY A 21 0.35 -39.37 -50.57
N SER A 22 -0.78 -38.64 -50.61
CA SER A 22 -0.95 -37.43 -49.79
C SER A 22 -0.98 -37.76 -48.31
N SER A 23 -0.23 -37.00 -47.50
CA SER A 23 -0.23 -37.15 -46.05
C SER A 23 -1.60 -36.79 -45.47
N ILE A 24 -2.09 -37.67 -44.59
CA ILE A 24 -3.36 -37.53 -43.89
C ILE A 24 -3.13 -36.95 -42.49
N ALA A 25 -1.86 -36.83 -42.07
CA ALA A 25 -1.42 -36.36 -40.76
C ALA A 25 -2.38 -35.32 -40.23
N GLU A 26 -3.16 -35.78 -39.26
CA GLU A 26 -4.23 -35.03 -38.62
C GLU A 26 -3.75 -33.62 -38.32
N VAL A 27 -4.61 -32.65 -38.58
CA VAL A 27 -4.66 -31.41 -37.81
C VAL A 27 -4.94 -31.81 -36.36
N ARG A 28 -3.95 -32.42 -35.69
CA ARG A 28 -3.79 -32.36 -34.25
C ARG A 28 -3.50 -30.89 -34.01
N THR A 29 -4.58 -30.15 -33.82
CA THR A 29 -4.55 -28.92 -33.07
C THR A 29 -3.66 -29.23 -31.88
N GLN A 30 -2.46 -28.66 -31.90
CA GLN A 30 -1.61 -28.62 -30.74
C GLN A 30 -2.36 -27.77 -29.72
N SER A 31 -3.28 -28.40 -28.99
CA SER A 31 -3.67 -27.98 -27.66
C SER A 31 -2.42 -28.13 -26.80
N GLY A 32 -1.48 -27.22 -26.98
CA GLY A 32 -0.51 -26.93 -25.94
C GLY A 32 -1.33 -26.66 -24.69
N ASN A 33 -0.91 -27.26 -23.57
CA ASN A 33 -1.48 -27.12 -22.23
C ASN A 33 -1.43 -25.67 -21.68
N TYR A 34 -1.54 -24.65 -22.52
CA TYR A 34 -1.86 -23.30 -22.11
C TYR A 34 -3.39 -23.18 -22.08
N SER A 35 -3.95 -23.65 -20.97
CA SER A 35 -5.34 -23.39 -20.64
C SER A 35 -5.50 -21.88 -20.47
N ALA A 36 -6.22 -21.24 -21.39
CA ALA A 36 -6.57 -19.83 -21.26
C ALA A 36 -7.35 -19.53 -19.96
N THR A 37 -7.91 -20.56 -19.33
CA THR A 37 -8.49 -20.52 -17.99
C THR A 37 -7.42 -20.26 -16.92
N ALA A 38 -6.21 -20.83 -17.06
CA ALA A 38 -5.09 -20.57 -16.17
C ALA A 38 -4.58 -19.11 -16.28
N THR A 39 -4.58 -18.53 -17.48
CA THR A 39 -4.22 -17.11 -17.70
C THR A 39 -5.25 -16.15 -17.10
N ILE A 40 -6.54 -16.46 -17.21
CA ILE A 40 -7.61 -15.65 -16.61
C ILE A 40 -7.61 -15.80 -15.07
N ALA A 41 -7.40 -17.01 -14.56
CA ALA A 41 -7.33 -17.28 -13.13
C ALA A 41 -6.12 -16.59 -12.47
N THR A 42 -4.95 -16.59 -13.12
CA THR A 42 -3.76 -15.87 -12.62
C THR A 42 -3.93 -14.35 -12.69
N GLY A 43 -4.54 -13.82 -13.74
CA GLY A 43 -4.84 -12.38 -13.84
C GLY A 43 -5.83 -11.89 -12.78
N ALA A 44 -6.92 -12.64 -12.55
CA ALA A 44 -7.90 -12.31 -11.53
C ALA A 44 -7.32 -12.44 -10.10
N PHE A 45 -6.52 -13.49 -9.85
CA PHE A 45 -5.83 -13.67 -8.57
C PHE A 45 -4.82 -12.55 -8.31
N ALA A 46 -4.09 -12.08 -9.33
CA ALA A 46 -3.16 -10.96 -9.18
C ALA A 46 -3.85 -9.66 -8.77
N ILE A 47 -5.04 -9.37 -9.31
CA ILE A 47 -5.82 -8.17 -8.95
C ILE A 47 -6.35 -8.29 -7.52
N VAL A 48 -6.96 -9.42 -7.17
CA VAL A 48 -7.48 -9.64 -5.81
C VAL A 48 -6.35 -9.61 -4.78
N ALA A 49 -5.21 -10.24 -5.08
CA ALA A 49 -4.03 -10.20 -4.22
C ALA A 49 -3.43 -8.79 -4.11
N SER A 50 -3.50 -7.97 -5.17
CA SER A 50 -3.06 -6.56 -5.13
C SER A 50 -4.02 -5.63 -4.39
N MET A 51 -5.30 -5.98 -4.26
CA MET A 51 -6.32 -5.14 -3.60
C MET A 51 -6.54 -5.50 -2.13
N PHE A 52 -6.17 -6.69 -1.67
CA PHE A 52 -6.63 -7.20 -0.35
C PHE A 52 -5.56 -7.78 0.59
N LEU A 53 -4.30 -7.90 0.19
CA LEU A 53 -3.31 -8.64 1.00
C LEU A 53 -1.97 -7.88 1.07
N GLU A 54 -1.86 -7.03 2.10
CA GLU A 54 -0.65 -6.52 2.78
C GLU A 54 0.60 -6.12 1.96
N ARG A 55 1.49 -5.35 2.59
CA ARG A 55 2.68 -4.68 1.99
C ARG A 55 3.60 -5.57 1.12
N THR A 56 3.50 -6.90 1.21
CA THR A 56 4.40 -7.86 0.56
C THR A 56 4.03 -8.24 -0.88
N ILE A 57 2.75 -8.16 -1.29
CA ILE A 57 2.33 -8.71 -2.60
C ILE A 57 2.52 -7.73 -3.77
N ALA A 58 2.48 -6.42 -3.50
CA ALA A 58 2.64 -5.40 -4.54
C ALA A 58 3.99 -5.48 -5.29
N LEU A 59 5.07 -5.88 -4.60
CA LEU A 59 6.39 -6.08 -5.21
C LEU A 59 6.43 -7.27 -6.17
N ILE A 60 5.65 -8.31 -5.89
CA ILE A 60 5.53 -9.49 -6.76
C ILE A 60 4.64 -9.18 -7.98
N GLY A 61 3.70 -8.24 -7.85
CA GLY A 61 2.80 -7.84 -8.95
C GLY A 61 3.54 -7.30 -10.19
N ILE A 62 4.64 -6.58 -10.00
CA ILE A 62 5.41 -5.99 -11.11
C ILE A 62 6.02 -7.04 -12.04
N PRO A 63 6.85 -8.01 -11.58
CA PRO A 63 7.45 -9.01 -12.47
C PRO A 63 6.40 -9.89 -13.15
N PHE A 64 5.32 -10.24 -12.46
CA PHE A 64 4.21 -10.99 -13.06
C PHE A 64 3.43 -10.16 -14.09
N GLY A 65 3.22 -8.87 -13.83
CA GLY A 65 2.61 -7.94 -14.79
C GLY A 65 3.43 -7.80 -16.07
N ILE A 66 4.75 -7.61 -15.94
CA ILE A 66 5.68 -7.57 -17.07
C ILE A 66 5.63 -8.89 -17.86
N PHE A 67 5.65 -10.03 -17.17
CA PHE A 67 5.57 -11.35 -17.81
C PHE A 67 4.25 -11.56 -18.58
N ALA A 68 3.12 -11.12 -18.02
CA ALA A 68 1.81 -11.19 -18.68
C ALA A 68 1.79 -10.34 -19.96
N ILE A 69 2.38 -9.14 -19.94
CA ILE A 69 2.52 -8.27 -21.11
C ILE A 69 3.36 -8.95 -22.20
N ILE A 70 4.56 -9.44 -21.85
CA ILE A 70 5.46 -10.11 -22.80
C ILE A 70 4.80 -11.35 -23.42
N SER A 71 4.10 -12.14 -22.60
CA SER A 71 3.39 -13.34 -23.07
C SER A 71 2.21 -13.00 -23.98
N GLY A 72 1.45 -11.95 -23.65
CA GLY A 72 0.34 -11.46 -24.47
C GLY A 72 0.79 -10.95 -25.84
N ILE A 73 1.92 -10.24 -25.92
CA ILE A 73 2.49 -9.76 -27.19
C ILE A 73 2.76 -10.92 -28.16
N LYS A 74 3.28 -12.05 -27.66
CA LYS A 74 3.55 -13.24 -28.47
C LYS A 74 2.27 -13.88 -29.05
N LEU A 75 1.12 -13.66 -28.42
CA LEU A 75 -0.17 -14.24 -28.80
C LEU A 75 -1.01 -13.35 -29.73
N LEU A 76 -0.56 -12.14 -30.06
CA LEU A 76 -1.28 -11.18 -30.91
C LEU A 76 -1.64 -11.70 -32.32
N LYS A 77 -0.88 -12.67 -32.83
CA LYS A 77 -1.11 -13.27 -34.17
C LYS A 77 -1.99 -14.53 -34.14
N THR A 78 -2.58 -14.86 -33.00
CA THR A 78 -3.38 -16.09 -32.80
C THR A 78 -4.88 -15.78 -32.72
N PRO A 79 -5.76 -16.76 -32.96
CA PRO A 79 -7.21 -16.59 -32.76
C PRO A 79 -7.59 -16.27 -31.29
N LEU A 80 -6.65 -16.35 -30.36
CA LEU A 80 -6.83 -16.04 -28.94
C LEU A 80 -6.67 -14.55 -28.61
N LEU A 81 -6.65 -13.66 -29.61
CA LEU A 81 -6.43 -12.22 -29.48
C LEU A 81 -7.23 -11.57 -28.34
N LYS A 82 -8.53 -11.86 -28.21
CA LYS A 82 -9.38 -11.29 -27.15
C LYS A 82 -8.89 -11.64 -25.74
N LYS A 83 -8.37 -12.86 -25.54
CA LYS A 83 -7.85 -13.32 -24.24
C LYS A 83 -6.46 -12.77 -23.96
N ALA A 84 -5.61 -12.69 -25.00
CA ALA A 84 -4.30 -12.05 -24.91
C ALA A 84 -4.44 -10.57 -24.53
N LEU A 85 -5.39 -9.85 -25.14
CA LEU A 85 -5.67 -8.45 -24.83
C LEU A 85 -6.06 -8.26 -23.36
N LEU A 86 -6.97 -9.10 -22.84
CA LEU A 86 -7.39 -9.06 -21.44
C LEU A 86 -6.22 -9.33 -20.47
N GLY A 87 -5.38 -10.31 -20.77
CA GLY A 87 -4.18 -10.61 -19.97
C GLY A 87 -3.18 -9.46 -19.95
N MET A 88 -2.95 -8.80 -21.08
CA MET A 88 -2.08 -7.62 -21.16
C MET A 88 -2.66 -6.43 -20.38
N THR A 89 -3.98 -6.21 -20.42
CA THR A 89 -4.60 -5.11 -19.65
C THR A 89 -4.42 -5.29 -18.15
N PHE A 90 -4.60 -6.51 -17.64
CA PHE A 90 -4.35 -6.78 -16.21
C PHE A 90 -2.88 -6.69 -15.85
N GLY A 91 -1.97 -7.14 -16.73
CA GLY A 91 -0.54 -6.99 -16.54
C GLY A 91 -0.10 -5.51 -16.45
N LEU A 92 -0.66 -4.66 -17.31
CA LEU A 92 -0.39 -3.22 -17.28
C LEU A 92 -0.89 -2.56 -15.99
N LEU A 93 -2.11 -2.87 -15.56
CA LEU A 93 -2.66 -2.36 -14.30
C LEU A 93 -1.81 -2.79 -13.10
N ALA A 94 -1.36 -4.04 -13.05
CA ALA A 94 -0.48 -4.54 -11.98
C ALA A 94 0.84 -3.76 -11.92
N VAL A 95 1.44 -3.43 -13.06
CA VAL A 95 2.67 -2.60 -13.10
C VAL A 95 2.39 -1.18 -12.61
N ILE A 96 1.30 -0.55 -13.06
CA ILE A 96 0.94 0.81 -12.64
C ILE A 96 0.73 0.87 -11.12
N PHE A 97 -0.08 -0.03 -10.56
CA PHE A 97 -0.32 -0.06 -9.12
C PHE A 97 0.94 -0.41 -8.33
N GLY A 98 1.78 -1.32 -8.84
CA GLY A 98 3.07 -1.63 -8.21
C GLY A 98 4.02 -0.43 -8.15
N VAL A 99 4.08 0.39 -9.20
CA VAL A 99 4.87 1.64 -9.20
C VAL A 99 4.31 2.65 -8.21
N ILE A 100 3.00 2.87 -8.20
CA ILE A 100 2.35 3.76 -7.23
C ILE A 100 2.66 3.32 -5.79
N PHE A 101 2.57 2.02 -5.51
CA PHE A 101 2.90 1.45 -4.22
C PHE A 101 4.36 1.71 -3.81
N ILE A 102 5.33 1.50 -4.72
CA ILE A 102 6.75 1.79 -4.45
C ILE A 102 6.96 3.27 -4.10
N ILE A 103 6.30 4.17 -4.83
CA ILE A 103 6.38 5.61 -4.56
C ILE A 103 5.80 5.91 -3.17
N GLN A 104 4.59 5.41 -2.88
CA GLN A 104 3.95 5.60 -1.57
C GLN A 104 4.82 5.05 -0.44
N TRP A 105 5.37 3.86 -0.60
CA TRP A 105 6.25 3.24 0.40
C TRP A 105 7.54 4.05 0.61
N GLY A 106 8.15 4.55 -0.47
CA GLY A 106 9.32 5.42 -0.39
C GLY A 106 9.03 6.74 0.35
N VAL A 107 7.86 7.34 0.12
CA VAL A 107 7.40 8.52 0.87
C VAL A 107 7.23 8.18 2.36
N GLN A 108 6.60 7.06 2.70
CA GLN A 108 6.41 6.64 4.10
C GLN A 108 7.74 6.41 4.83
N ILE A 109 8.69 5.69 4.20
CA ILE A 109 10.03 5.46 4.77
C ILE A 109 10.75 6.79 4.99
N LYS A 110 10.70 7.69 4.01
CA LYS A 110 11.31 9.01 4.14
C LYS A 110 10.73 9.78 5.32
N THR A 111 9.42 9.80 5.46
CA THR A 111 8.73 10.49 6.57
C THR A 111 9.13 9.93 7.93
N LEU A 112 9.22 8.59 8.07
CA LEU A 112 9.66 7.94 9.31
C LEU A 112 11.14 8.24 9.63
N ASN A 113 12.02 8.20 8.62
CA ASN A 113 13.44 8.50 8.81
C ASN A 113 13.69 9.96 9.20
N GLU A 114 12.82 10.88 8.79
CA GLU A 114 12.92 12.29 9.15
C GLU A 114 12.29 12.61 10.52
N LEU A 115 11.54 11.68 11.13
CA LEU A 115 10.79 11.92 12.37
C LEU A 115 11.69 12.39 13.51
N SER A 116 12.75 11.63 13.82
CA SER A 116 13.64 11.96 14.95
C SER A 116 14.28 13.33 14.79
N ALA A 117 14.76 13.65 13.58
CA ALA A 117 15.39 14.94 13.29
C ALA A 117 14.38 16.10 13.37
N LYS A 118 13.14 15.87 12.92
CA LYS A 118 12.06 16.86 13.05
C LYS A 118 11.73 17.10 14.52
N VAL A 119 11.51 16.06 15.31
CA VAL A 119 11.13 16.15 16.73
C VAL A 119 12.24 16.79 17.57
N GLU A 120 13.50 16.39 17.37
CA GLU A 120 14.64 17.01 18.05
C GLU A 120 14.74 18.50 17.73
N LYS A 121 14.62 18.89 16.45
CA LYS A 121 14.65 20.30 16.04
C LYS A 121 13.53 21.12 16.70
N ASN A 122 12.37 20.51 16.82
CA ASN A 122 11.12 21.16 17.18
C ASN A 122 10.96 21.26 18.71
N PHE A 123 11.23 20.18 19.43
CA PHE A 123 11.00 20.05 20.88
C PHE A 123 12.29 19.97 21.71
N SER A 124 13.46 19.92 21.07
CA SER A 124 14.71 19.49 21.74
C SER A 124 14.56 18.12 22.43
N LEU A 125 13.67 17.28 21.91
CA LEU A 125 13.38 15.94 22.41
C LEU A 125 14.19 14.90 21.63
N VAL A 126 14.93 14.07 22.34
CA VAL A 126 15.55 12.86 21.80
C VAL A 126 14.58 11.70 21.91
N LEU A 127 14.22 11.12 20.76
CA LEU A 127 13.35 9.93 20.67
C LEU A 127 14.14 8.64 20.92
N PRO A 128 13.44 7.53 21.24
CA PRO A 128 14.05 6.20 21.22
C PRO A 128 14.78 5.89 19.91
N GLU A 129 15.93 5.20 19.98
CA GLU A 129 16.74 4.80 18.80
C GLU A 129 16.11 3.63 18.01
N ARG A 130 14.81 3.74 17.70
CA ARG A 130 14.01 2.76 16.97
C ARG A 130 12.85 3.41 16.24
N GLU A 131 12.26 2.69 15.30
CA GLU A 131 11.03 3.14 14.65
C GLU A 131 9.84 3.12 15.63
N PRO A 132 8.80 3.94 15.39
CA PRO A 132 7.54 3.86 16.13
C PRO A 132 6.94 2.47 16.07
N ASP A 133 6.33 2.01 17.17
CA ASP A 133 5.61 0.73 17.23
C ASP A 133 4.37 0.74 16.33
N TYR A 134 3.75 1.91 16.20
CA TYR A 134 2.64 2.16 15.30
C TYR A 134 2.76 3.56 14.68
N ALA A 135 2.41 3.67 13.39
CA ALA A 135 2.38 4.94 12.68
C ALA A 135 1.22 4.99 11.68
N LEU A 136 0.46 6.08 11.72
CA LEU A 136 -0.57 6.41 10.75
C LEU A 136 -0.13 7.68 10.01
N LEU A 137 0.09 7.56 8.70
CA LEU A 137 0.66 8.65 7.90
C LEU A 137 -0.36 9.18 6.88
N TYR A 138 -0.34 10.49 6.68
CA TYR A 138 -1.17 11.19 5.68
C TYR A 138 -2.65 10.83 5.76
N PHE A 139 -3.20 10.77 6.96
CA PHE A 139 -4.64 10.54 7.10
C PHE A 139 -5.38 11.88 7.10
N ASP A 140 -6.45 11.91 6.30
CA ASP A 140 -7.44 13.00 6.24
C ASP A 140 -8.66 12.50 6.99
N ARG A 141 -8.72 12.78 8.29
CA ARG A 141 -9.90 12.41 9.09
C ARG A 141 -9.95 13.16 10.40
N TYR A 142 -10.72 14.24 10.44
CA TYR A 142 -11.58 14.55 11.58
C TYR A 142 -12.89 15.13 11.03
N ASP A 143 -14.04 14.65 11.51
CA ASP A 143 -15.38 14.89 10.92
C ASP A 143 -15.77 16.38 10.84
N ASP A 144 -15.05 17.24 11.55
CA ASP A 144 -15.33 18.68 11.69
C ASP A 144 -14.18 19.58 11.17
N ALA A 145 -13.13 19.04 10.53
CA ALA A 145 -12.08 19.86 9.90
C ALA A 145 -11.23 19.11 8.86
N SER A 146 -10.98 19.73 7.70
CA SER A 146 -10.05 19.22 6.69
C SER A 146 -8.60 19.59 7.01
N PHE A 147 -7.85 18.63 7.53
CA PHE A 147 -6.41 18.72 7.73
C PHE A 147 -5.76 17.35 7.52
N TRP A 148 -4.47 17.38 7.24
CA TRP A 148 -3.63 16.18 7.18
C TRP A 148 -2.93 15.98 8.50
N ALA A 149 -2.79 14.73 8.92
CA ALA A 149 -2.00 14.39 10.07
C ALA A 149 -1.10 13.17 9.84
N ASN A 150 0.02 13.16 10.56
CA ASN A 150 0.78 11.97 10.88
C ASN A 150 0.68 11.73 12.39
N GLU A 151 0.56 10.47 12.77
CA GLU A 151 0.47 10.00 14.15
C GLU A 151 1.51 8.90 14.35
N TYR A 152 2.31 9.01 15.40
CA TYR A 152 3.39 8.07 15.72
C TYR A 152 3.29 7.66 17.19
N HIS A 153 3.41 6.36 17.46
CA HIS A 153 3.30 5.79 18.81
C HIS A 153 4.60 5.07 19.18
N PHE A 154 5.05 5.32 20.40
CA PHE A 154 6.17 4.63 21.03
C PHE A 154 5.72 4.04 22.35
N ASP A 155 5.68 2.72 22.43
CA ASP A 155 5.48 1.98 23.68
C ASP A 155 6.78 2.00 24.46
N LEU A 156 6.87 2.84 25.51
CA LEU A 156 8.13 3.10 26.20
C LEU A 156 8.43 2.03 27.24
N ASN A 157 9.65 1.50 27.22
CA ASN A 157 10.15 0.72 28.35
C ASN A 157 10.49 1.64 29.54
N ASP A 158 10.74 1.05 30.73
CA ASP A 158 11.04 1.83 31.94
C ASP A 158 12.19 2.83 31.73
N SER A 159 13.27 2.44 31.04
CA SER A 159 14.41 3.32 30.82
C SER A 159 14.11 4.45 29.85
N GLU A 160 13.36 4.18 28.79
CA GLU A 160 12.94 5.19 27.80
C GLU A 160 11.98 6.20 28.43
N TYR A 161 11.04 5.71 29.24
CA TYR A 161 10.06 6.54 29.93
C TYR A 161 10.70 7.49 30.95
N GLU A 162 11.59 6.99 31.80
CA GLU A 162 12.31 7.86 32.75
C GLU A 162 13.21 8.87 32.01
N ALA A 163 13.91 8.45 30.95
CA ALA A 163 14.71 9.35 30.13
C ALA A 163 13.87 10.43 29.43
N LEU A 164 12.60 10.15 29.11
CA LEU A 164 11.67 11.13 28.57
C LEU A 164 11.22 12.13 29.63
N LEU A 165 10.94 11.68 30.85
CA LEU A 165 10.53 12.55 31.97
C LEU A 165 11.66 13.48 32.42
N ASP A 166 12.91 13.01 32.35
CA ASP A 166 14.09 13.82 32.67
C ASP A 166 14.33 14.96 31.65
N GLN A 167 13.75 14.86 30.45
CA GLN A 167 13.80 15.92 29.45
C GLN A 167 12.79 17.02 29.82
N ASN A 168 13.30 18.22 30.11
CA ASN A 168 12.47 19.37 30.48
C ASN A 168 11.74 19.96 29.26
N LEU A 169 10.64 19.32 28.85
CA LEU A 169 9.84 19.69 27.69
C LEU A 169 8.69 20.66 28.00
N GLY A 170 8.55 21.10 29.25
CA GLY A 170 7.42 21.92 29.69
C GLY A 170 6.11 21.15 29.58
N TRP A 171 6.05 19.95 30.18
CA TRP A 171 4.84 19.13 30.22
C TRP A 171 3.70 19.86 30.94
N HIS A 172 2.53 19.84 30.33
CA HIS A 172 1.28 20.37 30.89
C HIS A 172 0.22 19.28 30.91
N LEU A 173 -0.75 19.34 31.82
CA LEU A 173 -1.89 18.42 31.80
C LEU A 173 -2.70 18.63 30.50
N TYR A 174 -2.96 17.55 29.75
CA TYR A 174 -3.66 17.64 28.45
C TYR A 174 -5.05 18.29 28.56
N GLU A 175 -5.71 18.19 29.72
CA GLU A 175 -7.03 18.76 29.97
C GLU A 175 -7.07 20.29 29.76
N ASN A 176 -5.93 20.95 29.88
CA ASN A 176 -5.78 22.40 29.75
C ASN A 176 -5.76 22.88 28.29
N ASN A 177 -5.64 21.97 27.31
CA ASN A 177 -5.61 22.32 25.90
C ASN A 177 -6.66 21.54 25.13
N SER A 178 -7.51 22.26 24.38
CA SER A 178 -8.65 21.63 23.73
C SER A 178 -8.25 20.64 22.63
N VAL A 179 -7.14 20.89 21.93
CA VAL A 179 -6.60 20.02 20.88
C VAL A 179 -6.01 18.78 21.52
N ALA A 180 -5.12 18.94 22.50
CA ALA A 180 -4.54 17.81 23.22
C ALA A 180 -5.63 16.94 23.87
N LYS A 181 -6.60 17.56 24.57
CA LYS A 181 -7.76 16.87 25.14
C LYS A 181 -8.59 16.12 24.11
N HIS A 182 -8.80 16.69 22.94
CA HIS A 182 -9.54 16.02 21.88
C HIS A 182 -8.82 14.74 21.41
N PHE A 183 -7.52 14.84 21.14
CA PHE A 183 -6.71 13.70 20.73
C PHE A 183 -6.58 12.64 21.83
N SER A 184 -6.28 13.05 23.06
CA SER A 184 -6.20 12.14 24.21
C SER A 184 -7.51 11.39 24.44
N HIS A 185 -8.66 12.06 24.34
CA HIS A 185 -9.97 11.42 24.50
C HIS A 185 -10.25 10.38 23.41
N PHE A 186 -9.90 10.69 22.16
CA PHE A 186 -10.06 9.76 21.04
C PHE A 186 -9.25 8.46 21.25
N LEU A 187 -8.08 8.59 21.85
CA LEU A 187 -7.19 7.47 22.17
C LEU A 187 -7.53 6.76 23.48
N GLY A 188 -8.53 7.24 24.23
CA GLY A 188 -8.92 6.67 25.52
C GLY A 188 -7.93 6.93 26.65
N ILE A 189 -7.09 7.97 26.53
CA ILE A 189 -6.10 8.34 27.54
C ILE A 189 -6.82 9.10 28.67
N GLU A 190 -6.85 8.52 29.87
CA GLU A 190 -7.48 9.15 31.04
C GLU A 190 -6.54 10.11 31.76
N LYS A 191 -5.23 9.80 31.82
CA LYS A 191 -4.22 10.66 32.46
C LYS A 191 -2.96 10.74 31.61
N GLY A 192 -2.53 11.96 31.35
CA GLY A 192 -1.38 12.22 30.52
C GLY A 192 -0.96 13.68 30.56
N ASP A 193 0.27 13.89 30.13
CA ASP A 193 0.82 15.20 29.89
C ASP A 193 0.91 15.47 28.39
N TYR A 194 0.98 16.73 27.99
CA TYR A 194 1.23 17.15 26.63
C TYR A 194 2.23 18.30 26.55
N THR A 195 2.85 18.44 25.39
CA THR A 195 3.59 19.64 24.98
C THR A 195 3.36 19.89 23.49
N CYS A 196 3.43 21.14 23.04
CA CYS A 196 3.18 21.50 21.64
C CYS A 196 4.08 22.66 21.19
N ILE A 197 4.20 22.90 19.89
CA ILE A 197 5.06 24.00 19.37
C ILE A 197 4.32 25.28 19.04
N ASP A 198 2.99 25.26 19.07
CA ASP A 198 2.21 26.48 19.12
C ASP A 198 1.91 26.90 20.57
N ASN A 199 2.94 26.92 21.41
CA ASN A 199 2.86 27.30 22.84
C ASN A 199 2.34 28.74 23.07
N ASN A 200 2.33 29.57 22.03
CA ASN A 200 1.77 30.93 22.09
C ASN A 200 0.25 30.98 21.84
N GLN A 201 -0.40 29.83 21.65
CA GLN A 201 -1.85 29.75 21.38
C GLN A 201 -2.53 28.77 22.34
N GLU A 202 -2.34 29.00 23.64
CA GLU A 202 -3.28 28.52 24.65
C GLU A 202 -4.71 28.82 24.20
N GLY A 203 -5.54 27.77 24.02
CA GLY A 203 -6.94 27.92 23.65
C GLY A 203 -7.30 27.73 22.17
N LEU A 204 -6.36 27.28 21.31
CA LEU A 204 -6.72 26.86 19.95
C LEU A 204 -7.79 25.76 20.03
N LEU A 205 -8.92 25.93 19.32
CA LEU A 205 -9.95 24.91 19.17
C LEU A 205 -9.70 24.12 17.89
N VAL A 206 -10.09 22.83 17.85
CA VAL A 206 -10.05 22.02 16.61
C VAL A 206 -10.81 22.73 15.48
N SER A 207 -11.92 23.43 15.80
CA SER A 207 -12.68 24.25 14.84
C SER A 207 -11.90 25.43 14.24
N ASP A 208 -10.78 25.84 14.84
CA ASP A 208 -9.94 26.91 14.30
C ASP A 208 -9.02 26.42 13.18
N PHE A 209 -8.79 25.12 13.06
CA PHE A 209 -8.08 24.52 11.93
C PHE A 209 -8.82 24.72 10.60
N GLU A 210 -10.16 24.71 10.62
CA GLU A 210 -10.96 24.97 9.40
C GLU A 210 -10.76 26.38 8.87
N LYS A 211 -10.68 27.37 9.78
CA LYS A 211 -10.65 28.79 9.45
C LYS A 211 -9.30 29.24 8.89
N ARG A 212 -8.25 28.44 9.06
CA ARG A 212 -6.90 28.77 8.60
C ARG A 212 -6.67 28.24 7.19
N GLU A 213 -5.98 29.05 6.40
CA GLU A 213 -5.53 28.67 5.06
C GLU A 213 -4.32 27.75 5.12
N GLU A 214 -3.37 28.03 6.02
CA GLU A 214 -2.17 27.22 6.24
C GLU A 214 -1.85 27.13 7.75
N PHE A 215 -1.45 25.95 8.21
CA PHE A 215 -0.85 25.79 9.54
C PHE A 215 0.02 24.54 9.62
N ASN A 216 0.93 24.52 10.59
CA ASN A 216 1.74 23.35 10.95
C ASN A 216 1.79 23.29 12.48
N TYR A 217 1.10 22.31 13.05
CA TYR A 217 0.92 22.13 14.48
C TYR A 217 1.48 20.78 14.90
N TRP A 218 2.26 20.78 15.97
CA TRP A 218 2.81 19.56 16.56
C TRP A 218 2.33 19.42 18.00
N ALA A 219 1.89 18.23 18.37
CA ALA A 219 1.56 17.87 19.74
C ALA A 219 2.22 16.55 20.12
N LEU A 220 2.83 16.53 21.30
CA LEU A 220 3.34 15.33 21.95
C LEU A 220 2.41 15.06 23.13
N ILE A 221 1.93 13.84 23.24
CA ILE A 221 1.06 13.37 24.32
C ILE A 221 1.76 12.19 24.97
N LEU A 222 1.95 12.25 26.27
CA LEU A 222 2.52 11.18 27.07
C LEU A 222 1.41 10.56 27.92
N ASP A 223 1.02 9.34 27.60
CA ASP A 223 0.14 8.52 28.42
C ASP A 223 0.97 7.90 29.56
N HIS A 224 0.77 8.34 30.79
CA HIS A 224 1.51 7.84 31.94
C HIS A 224 1.07 6.44 32.39
N GLU A 225 -0.19 6.07 32.12
CA GLU A 225 -0.76 4.79 32.57
C GLU A 225 -0.25 3.65 31.70
N ASN A 226 -0.25 3.86 30.38
CA ASN A 226 0.22 2.87 29.41
C ASN A 226 1.69 3.09 29.01
N ARG A 227 2.31 4.22 29.40
CA ARG A 227 3.68 4.62 29.05
C ARG A 227 3.88 4.73 27.55
N ILE A 228 2.94 5.38 26.88
CA ILE A 228 2.97 5.56 25.43
C ILE A 228 3.26 7.02 25.14
N LEU A 229 4.30 7.27 24.33
CA LEU A 229 4.52 8.58 23.72
C LEU A 229 3.84 8.62 22.36
N ILE A 230 3.00 9.62 22.16
CA ILE A 230 2.21 9.81 20.96
C ILE A 230 2.55 11.16 20.37
N ILE A 231 2.89 11.17 19.09
CA ILE A 231 3.35 12.36 18.38
C ILE A 231 2.39 12.62 17.24
N TYR A 232 1.82 13.82 17.23
CA TYR A 232 0.99 14.34 16.16
C TYR A 232 1.75 15.43 15.39
N GLU A 233 1.84 15.26 14.07
CA GLU A 233 2.24 16.30 13.12
C GLU A 233 0.99 16.62 12.29
N ILE A 234 0.43 17.82 12.43
CA ILE A 234 -0.84 18.23 11.83
C ILE A 234 -0.61 19.43 10.92
N TRP A 235 -1.10 19.39 9.70
CA TRP A 235 -0.94 20.49 8.76
C TRP A 235 -2.12 20.62 7.78
N LYS A 236 -2.20 21.80 7.18
CA LYS A 236 -3.13 22.10 6.09
C LYS A 236 -2.40 22.93 5.03
#